data_AF-G1PZU0-F1
#
_entry.id   AF-G1PZU0-F1
#
_cell.length_a   1.000
_cell.length_b   1.000
_cell.length_c   1.000
_cell.angle_alpha   90.00
_cell.angle_beta   90.00
_cell.angle_gamma   90.00
#
_symmetry.space_group_name_H-M   'P 1'
#
loop_
_entity.id
_entity.type
_entity.pdbx_description
1 polymer ?
#
loop_
_entity_poly.entity_id
_entity_poly.type
_entity_poly.pdbx_seq_one_letter_code
_entity_poly.pdbx_strand_id
1 'polypeptide(L)'
;HEAGCPAFIIVKLSPLRDRLVVTECQLTHSHPACPIEFAYYFRPGRLLANTCLPVRTTNKISKQFLVLADVHRLLSYCKDRDHSVIDALRVLQGLFHKDPEAKVKLVFMENQAVVETVFFLTSRTRALLRRFPRLLLVDRLPGLQGALDLLAVLCVDGAGRARQAACCVARPGTPSLLRFALASLLQSAPDVKGRVRCLTAGPEVTAQLPAVRQLLRARACRSAARRAQSAGAGRRRREDPGLWPRLCRWWAPRRRAAYAEALVELRAHGPAAFVDYFERNWASRRDMWVRFRAFEAARDLDACALVRGHRRRLLRRLSPSRSMAQCLRDLVAMQWADASGEKEADWEPLAKFRAACGPELADLVAEELSFARQHGTRGFHVTGAGFALKDGTSDFFLDGALTRCSCSIHAARHLPCRHLFAARLLTGAALFHVDLL
;
A
#
# COMPACT_ATOMS: atom_id res chain seq x y z
N HIS A 1 -40.68 9.81 51.11
CA HIS A 1 -39.25 10.08 50.86
C HIS A 1 -38.51 9.92 52.18
N GLU A 2 -38.16 8.69 52.54
CA GLU A 2 -37.21 8.43 53.63
C GLU A 2 -35.80 8.65 53.11
N ALA A 3 -34.92 9.15 53.99
CA ALA A 3 -33.55 9.52 53.69
C ALA A 3 -32.79 8.35 53.00
N GLY A 4 -32.07 8.67 51.92
CA GLY A 4 -31.49 7.68 51.02
C GLY A 4 -30.57 6.67 51.71
N CYS A 5 -30.68 5.40 51.33
CA CYS A 5 -29.79 4.32 51.74
C CYS A 5 -28.35 4.59 51.23
N PRO A 6 -27.39 4.96 52.10
CA PRO A 6 -26.05 5.29 51.64
C PRO A 6 -25.26 4.02 51.34
N ALA A 7 -24.50 4.03 50.24
CA ALA A 7 -23.54 2.98 49.90
C ALA A 7 -22.13 3.58 49.89
N PHE A 8 -21.19 2.92 50.57
CA PHE A 8 -19.79 3.36 50.62
C PHE A 8 -18.91 2.36 49.88
N ILE A 9 -18.18 2.84 48.88
CA ILE A 9 -17.23 2.04 48.10
C ILE A 9 -15.92 2.79 48.08
N ILE A 10 -14.88 2.20 48.67
CA ILE A 10 -13.53 2.73 48.65
C ILE A 10 -12.77 2.06 47.52
N VAL A 11 -12.28 2.89 46.60
CA VAL A 11 -11.48 2.45 45.46
C VAL A 11 -10.05 2.97 45.56
N LYS A 12 -9.10 2.11 45.23
CA LYS A 12 -7.68 2.46 45.15
C LYS A 12 -7.17 2.20 43.74
N LEU A 13 -6.29 3.07 43.26
CA LEU A 13 -5.59 2.86 42.00
C LEU A 13 -4.63 1.66 42.15
N SER A 14 -4.63 0.77 41.16
CA SER A 14 -3.74 -0.39 41.14
C SER A 14 -2.27 0.05 41.18
N PRO A 15 -1.33 -0.80 41.64
CA PRO A 15 0.10 -0.48 41.63
C PRO A 15 0.64 -0.11 40.24
N LEU A 16 0.05 -0.70 39.19
CA LEU A 16 0.40 -0.44 37.79
C LEU A 16 -0.33 0.79 37.21
N ARG A 17 -1.18 1.45 38.00
CA ARG A 17 -2.00 2.61 37.62
C ARG A 17 -2.95 2.39 36.43
N ASP A 18 -3.24 1.13 36.12
CA ASP A 18 -4.02 0.72 34.95
C ASP A 18 -5.50 0.44 35.27
N ARG A 19 -5.86 0.30 36.55
CA ARG A 19 -7.23 0.01 36.98
C ARG A 19 -7.51 0.53 38.39
N LEU A 20 -8.77 0.77 38.69
CA LEU A 20 -9.25 1.01 40.05
C LEU A 20 -9.67 -0.34 40.65
N VAL A 21 -9.22 -0.61 41.86
CA VAL A 21 -9.52 -1.81 42.63
C VAL A 21 -10.39 -1.39 43.81
N VAL A 22 -11.53 -2.06 44.00
CA VAL A 22 -12.33 -1.88 45.20
C VAL A 22 -11.55 -2.49 46.36
N THR A 23 -11.19 -1.66 47.34
CA THR A 23 -10.47 -2.13 48.53
C THR A 23 -11.41 -2.42 49.68
N GLU A 24 -12.49 -1.63 49.80
CA GLU A 24 -13.50 -1.81 50.84
C GLU A 24 -14.87 -1.46 50.29
N CYS A 25 -15.90 -2.19 50.70
CA CYS A 25 -17.29 -1.86 50.40
C CYS A 25 -18.18 -2.08 51.62
N GLN A 26 -18.98 -1.07 51.96
CA GLN A 26 -20.04 -1.17 52.97
C GLN A 26 -21.38 -1.07 52.24
N LEU A 27 -22.03 -2.22 52.09
CA LEU A 27 -23.27 -2.42 51.34
C LEU A 27 -24.45 -2.73 52.27
N THR A 28 -24.33 -2.39 53.55
CA THR A 28 -25.39 -2.61 54.54
C THR A 28 -26.53 -1.63 54.30
N HIS A 29 -27.70 -2.16 53.97
CA HIS A 29 -28.88 -1.36 53.73
C HIS A 29 -29.54 -0.96 55.05
N SER A 30 -30.04 0.28 55.13
CA SER A 30 -30.88 0.75 56.24
C SER A 30 -32.33 0.24 56.15
N HIS A 31 -32.64 -0.58 55.14
CA HIS A 31 -33.96 -1.13 54.87
C HIS A 31 -33.82 -2.59 54.37
N PRO A 32 -34.87 -3.41 54.51
CA PRO A 32 -34.90 -4.73 53.88
C PRO A 32 -34.76 -4.59 52.36
N ALA A 33 -33.88 -5.41 51.78
CA ALA A 33 -33.69 -5.45 50.34
C ALA A 33 -34.90 -6.12 49.68
N CYS A 34 -35.49 -5.49 48.65
CA CYS A 34 -36.54 -6.11 47.86
C CYS A 34 -35.94 -7.20 46.95
N PRO A 35 -36.23 -8.50 47.18
CA PRO A 35 -35.60 -9.57 46.40
C PRO A 35 -36.01 -9.53 44.92
N ILE A 36 -37.21 -9.03 44.64
CA ILE A 36 -37.76 -8.90 43.27
C ILE A 36 -37.00 -7.80 42.51
N GLU A 37 -36.83 -6.61 43.11
CA GLU A 37 -36.04 -5.54 42.49
C GLU A 37 -34.56 -5.92 42.38
N PHE A 38 -34.00 -6.56 43.40
CA PHE A 38 -32.62 -7.05 43.37
C PHE A 38 -32.44 -8.05 42.22
N ALA A 39 -33.33 -9.02 42.05
CA ALA A 39 -33.27 -9.97 40.93
C ALA A 39 -33.53 -9.31 39.57
N TYR A 40 -34.31 -8.23 39.52
CA TYR A 40 -34.54 -7.43 38.31
C TYR A 40 -33.26 -6.70 37.86
N TYR A 41 -32.58 -6.01 38.79
CA TYR A 41 -31.36 -5.24 38.50
C TYR A 41 -30.08 -6.10 38.46
N PHE A 42 -29.99 -7.16 39.26
CA PHE A 42 -28.82 -8.04 39.42
C PHE A 42 -29.14 -9.49 39.03
N ARG A 43 -29.45 -9.71 37.76
CA ARG A 43 -29.56 -11.08 37.22
C ARG A 43 -28.21 -11.81 37.30
N PRO A 44 -28.16 -13.04 37.84
CA PRO A 44 -26.95 -13.88 37.80
C PRO A 44 -26.41 -13.99 36.37
N GLY A 45 -25.13 -13.65 36.17
CA GLY A 45 -24.49 -13.64 34.83
C GLY A 45 -24.51 -12.29 34.10
N ARG A 46 -25.07 -11.23 34.70
CA ARG A 46 -24.95 -9.85 34.20
C ARG A 46 -24.37 -8.91 35.25
N LEU A 47 -23.11 -9.12 35.63
CA LEU A 47 -22.25 -7.95 35.82
C LEU A 47 -22.27 -7.23 34.47
N LEU A 48 -22.68 -5.96 34.44
CA LEU A 48 -22.63 -5.12 33.23
C LEU A 48 -21.17 -4.97 32.80
N ALA A 49 -20.64 -6.01 32.17
CA ALA A 49 -19.31 -6.08 31.61
C ALA A 49 -19.32 -5.26 30.34
N ASN A 50 -19.16 -3.96 30.50
CA ASN A 50 -18.90 -2.95 29.48
C ASN A 50 -19.98 -2.85 28.37
N THR A 51 -20.28 -1.64 27.94
CA THR A 51 -21.17 -1.37 26.80
C THR A 51 -20.53 -1.74 25.45
N CYS A 52 -19.70 -2.78 25.43
CA CYS A 52 -18.72 -3.05 24.41
C CYS A 52 -19.03 -4.36 23.68
N LEU A 53 -18.62 -4.46 22.43
CA LEU A 53 -18.60 -5.71 21.66
C LEU A 53 -18.00 -6.86 22.50
N PRO A 54 -18.61 -8.07 22.51
CA PRO A 54 -18.10 -9.18 23.33
C PRO A 54 -16.65 -9.52 23.00
N VAL A 55 -15.78 -9.61 24.02
CA VAL A 55 -14.34 -9.85 23.84
C VAL A 55 -14.04 -11.14 23.06
N ARG A 56 -14.84 -12.20 23.27
CA ARG A 56 -14.72 -13.43 22.49
C ARG A 56 -14.99 -13.20 21.00
N THR A 57 -15.98 -12.36 20.68
CA THR A 57 -16.31 -11.99 19.30
C THR A 57 -15.21 -11.12 18.69
N THR A 58 -14.77 -10.06 19.38
CA THR A 58 -13.71 -9.18 18.86
C THR A 58 -12.40 -9.94 18.63
N ASN A 59 -12.01 -10.82 19.56
CA ASN A 59 -10.81 -11.67 19.41
C ASN A 59 -10.91 -12.67 18.26
N LYS A 60 -12.10 -13.24 18.02
CA LYS A 60 -12.34 -14.11 16.86
C LYS A 60 -12.22 -13.32 15.56
N ILE A 61 -12.86 -12.15 15.50
CA ILE A 61 -12.85 -11.28 14.33
C ILE A 61 -11.42 -10.81 13.99
N SER A 62 -10.63 -10.39 14.99
CA SER A 62 -9.24 -9.94 14.80
C SER A 62 -8.33 -10.99 14.14
N LYS A 63 -8.70 -12.27 14.15
CA LYS A 63 -7.90 -13.39 13.60
C LYS A 63 -8.30 -13.80 12.18
N GLN A 64 -9.41 -13.29 11.64
CA GLN A 64 -9.94 -13.70 10.34
C GLN A 64 -10.17 -12.52 9.39
N PHE A 65 -10.44 -12.82 8.13
CA PHE A 65 -11.02 -11.84 7.22
C PHE A 65 -12.51 -11.74 7.49
N LEU A 66 -13.02 -10.52 7.53
CA LEU A 66 -14.44 -10.24 7.69
C LEU A 66 -15.24 -10.69 6.47
N VAL A 67 -16.45 -11.15 6.74
CA VAL A 67 -17.53 -11.25 5.76
C VAL A 67 -18.70 -10.35 6.16
N LEU A 68 -19.63 -10.07 5.24
CA LEU A 68 -20.78 -9.20 5.52
C LEU A 68 -21.60 -9.66 6.74
N ALA A 69 -21.78 -10.97 6.92
CA ALA A 69 -22.47 -11.54 8.08
C ALA A 69 -21.78 -11.21 9.42
N ASP A 70 -20.44 -11.12 9.44
CA ASP A 70 -19.71 -10.70 10.63
C ASP A 70 -20.00 -9.24 10.97
N VAL A 71 -20.08 -8.37 9.95
CA VAL A 71 -20.40 -6.94 10.14
C VAL A 71 -21.82 -6.77 10.69
N HIS A 72 -22.81 -7.49 10.14
CA HIS A 72 -24.17 -7.48 10.67
C HIS A 72 -24.23 -7.97 12.12
N ARG A 73 -23.49 -9.05 12.43
CA ARG A 73 -23.40 -9.57 13.80
C ARG A 73 -22.78 -8.55 14.75
N LEU A 74 -21.70 -7.88 14.36
CA LEU A 74 -21.07 -6.84 15.18
C LEU A 74 -22.03 -5.65 15.39
N LEU A 75 -22.71 -5.19 14.34
CA LEU A 75 -23.70 -4.12 14.44
C LEU A 75 -24.86 -4.48 15.39
N SER A 76 -25.30 -5.75 15.41
CA SER A 76 -26.36 -6.20 16.32
C SER A 76 -25.96 -6.17 17.80
N TYR A 77 -24.66 -6.17 18.10
CA TYR A 77 -24.14 -6.05 19.47
C TYR A 77 -23.86 -4.60 19.89
N CYS A 78 -23.65 -3.70 18.94
CA CYS A 78 -23.43 -2.29 19.23
C CYS A 78 -24.70 -1.64 19.76
N LYS A 79 -24.57 -0.81 20.81
CA LYS A 79 -25.65 0.05 21.31
C LYS A 79 -25.42 1.49 20.83
N ASP A 80 -26.42 2.35 20.98
CA ASP A 80 -26.38 3.73 20.48
C ASP A 80 -25.18 4.58 20.93
N ARG A 81 -24.48 4.19 22.02
CA ARG A 81 -23.29 4.93 22.51
C ARG A 81 -21.99 4.62 21.76
N ASP A 82 -21.95 3.60 20.89
CA ASP A 82 -20.74 3.15 20.18
C ASP A 82 -20.54 3.81 18.81
N HIS A 83 -20.87 5.10 18.67
CA HIS A 83 -20.93 5.80 17.37
C HIS A 83 -19.68 5.61 16.50
N SER A 84 -18.48 5.69 17.08
CA SER A 84 -17.23 5.55 16.30
C SER A 84 -17.02 4.15 15.69
N VAL A 85 -17.45 3.10 16.39
CA VAL A 85 -17.35 1.70 15.92
C VAL A 85 -18.48 1.42 14.94
N ILE A 86 -19.70 1.86 15.26
CA ILE A 86 -20.88 1.75 14.39
C ILE A 86 -20.59 2.40 13.04
N ASP A 87 -20.03 3.61 13.03
CA ASP A 87 -19.72 4.33 11.79
C ASP A 87 -18.68 3.60 10.94
N ALA A 88 -17.63 3.04 11.57
CA ALA A 88 -16.63 2.25 10.86
C ALA A 88 -17.26 0.97 10.27
N LEU A 89 -18.09 0.27 11.05
CA LEU A 89 -18.80 -0.93 10.60
C LEU A 89 -19.79 -0.61 9.46
N ARG A 90 -20.50 0.51 9.50
CA ARG A 90 -21.40 0.97 8.42
C ARG A 90 -20.62 1.27 7.13
N VAL A 91 -19.43 1.85 7.22
CA VAL A 91 -18.57 2.06 6.05
C VAL A 91 -18.13 0.71 5.46
N LEU A 92 -17.74 -0.25 6.29
CA LEU A 92 -17.37 -1.60 5.85
C LEU A 92 -18.57 -2.35 5.26
N GLN A 93 -19.76 -2.20 5.84
CA GLN A 93 -21.01 -2.73 5.31
C GLN A 93 -21.24 -2.18 3.90
N GLY A 94 -21.14 -0.86 3.71
CA GLY A 94 -21.26 -0.22 2.39
C GLY A 94 -20.21 -0.70 1.39
N LEU A 95 -18.98 -0.99 1.84
CA LEU A 95 -17.94 -1.60 1.01
C LEU A 95 -18.37 -3.00 0.52
N PHE A 96 -18.83 -3.87 1.42
CA PHE A 96 -19.25 -5.24 1.05
C PHE A 96 -20.48 -5.27 0.14
N HIS A 97 -21.40 -4.30 0.26
CA HIS A 97 -22.53 -4.19 -0.68
C HIS A 97 -22.06 -3.83 -2.09
N LYS A 98 -21.02 -2.99 -2.23
CA LYS A 98 -20.46 -2.61 -3.54
C LYS A 98 -19.47 -3.64 -4.09
N ASP A 99 -18.77 -4.33 -3.19
CA ASP A 99 -17.74 -5.32 -3.53
C ASP A 99 -17.79 -6.48 -2.53
N PRO A 100 -18.63 -7.50 -2.80
CA PRO A 100 -18.77 -8.66 -1.92
C PRO A 100 -17.48 -9.46 -1.75
N GLU A 101 -16.55 -9.34 -2.69
CA GLU A 101 -15.25 -10.02 -2.69
C GLU A 101 -14.14 -9.24 -1.99
N ALA A 102 -14.42 -8.03 -1.47
CA ALA A 102 -13.46 -7.23 -0.73
C ALA A 102 -12.86 -8.06 0.42
N LYS A 103 -11.55 -7.92 0.65
CA LYS A 103 -10.86 -8.57 1.77
C LYS A 103 -10.58 -7.53 2.82
N VAL A 104 -11.21 -7.68 3.98
CA VAL A 104 -11.09 -6.75 5.11
C VAL A 104 -10.62 -7.51 6.34
N LYS A 105 -9.63 -6.97 7.07
CA LYS A 105 -9.32 -7.39 8.44
C LYS A 105 -9.57 -6.23 9.39
N LEU A 106 -10.29 -6.55 10.48
CA LEU A 106 -10.63 -5.61 11.53
C LEU A 106 -10.02 -6.12 12.83
N VAL A 107 -9.11 -5.34 13.41
CA VAL A 107 -8.44 -5.65 14.68
C VAL A 107 -8.90 -4.67 15.73
N PHE A 108 -9.32 -5.21 16.87
CA PHE A 108 -9.69 -4.45 18.06
C PHE A 108 -8.52 -4.41 19.06
N MET A 109 -8.44 -3.33 19.82
CA MET A 109 -7.51 -3.26 20.95
C MET A 109 -7.89 -4.33 21.99
N GLU A 110 -6.88 -4.92 22.63
CA GLU A 110 -7.12 -5.97 23.62
C GLU A 110 -8.05 -5.49 24.73
N ASN A 111 -9.08 -6.28 25.02
CA ASN A 111 -10.08 -6.03 26.06
C ASN A 111 -10.88 -4.71 25.90
N GLN A 112 -10.82 -4.06 24.73
CA GLN A 112 -11.56 -2.85 24.43
C GLN A 112 -12.39 -3.04 23.15
N ALA A 113 -13.63 -2.52 23.11
CA ALA A 113 -14.38 -2.43 21.85
C ALA A 113 -13.96 -1.20 21.06
N VAL A 114 -12.66 -1.06 20.83
CA VAL A 114 -12.07 0.05 20.10
C VAL A 114 -11.34 -0.52 18.91
N VAL A 115 -11.67 -0.02 17.71
CA VAL A 115 -10.96 -0.42 16.50
C VAL A 115 -9.53 0.10 16.57
N GLU A 116 -8.58 -0.83 16.51
CA GLU A 116 -7.15 -0.55 16.48
C GLU A 116 -6.66 -0.39 15.04
N THR A 117 -6.96 -1.38 14.19
CA THR A 117 -6.43 -1.46 12.83
C THR A 117 -7.48 -2.00 11.87
N VAL A 118 -7.59 -1.39 10.69
CA VAL A 118 -8.41 -1.86 9.58
C VAL A 118 -7.53 -1.98 8.35
N PHE A 119 -7.39 -3.20 7.85
CA PHE A 119 -6.80 -3.48 6.55
C PHE A 119 -7.90 -3.79 5.55
N PHE A 120 -7.78 -3.26 4.33
CA PHE A 120 -8.67 -3.67 3.25
C PHE A 120 -8.02 -3.60 1.87
N LEU A 121 -8.55 -4.42 0.96
CA LEU A 121 -8.38 -4.34 -0.49
C LEU A 121 -9.69 -4.74 -1.18
N THR A 122 -9.93 -4.19 -2.35
CA THR A 122 -11.10 -4.52 -3.17
C THR A 122 -10.77 -5.65 -4.15
N SER A 123 -11.78 -6.30 -4.71
CA SER A 123 -11.62 -7.24 -5.83
C SER A 123 -10.85 -6.61 -7.00
N ARG A 124 -11.13 -5.34 -7.31
CA ARG A 124 -10.43 -4.58 -8.34
C ARG A 124 -8.96 -4.35 -8.02
N THR A 125 -8.62 -3.88 -6.82
CA THR A 125 -7.21 -3.68 -6.47
C THR A 125 -6.46 -5.00 -6.29
N ARG A 126 -7.17 -6.07 -5.92
CA ARG A 126 -6.67 -7.45 -5.96
C ARG A 126 -6.30 -7.88 -7.37
N ALA A 127 -7.20 -7.68 -8.34
CA ALA A 127 -6.95 -8.01 -9.74
C ALA A 127 -5.76 -7.23 -10.29
N LEU A 128 -5.67 -5.93 -9.96
CA LEU A 128 -4.53 -5.09 -10.31
C LEU A 128 -3.21 -5.63 -9.74
N LEU A 129 -3.20 -6.00 -8.46
CA LEU A 129 -2.05 -6.60 -7.80
C LEU A 129 -1.64 -7.93 -8.45
N ARG A 130 -2.61 -8.76 -8.84
CA ARG A 130 -2.35 -10.01 -9.55
C ARG A 130 -1.75 -9.78 -10.93
N ARG A 131 -2.12 -8.69 -11.61
CA ARG A 131 -1.60 -8.33 -12.93
C ARG A 131 -0.20 -7.72 -12.86
N PHE A 132 0.05 -6.88 -11.86
CA PHE A 132 1.32 -6.17 -11.70
C PHE A 132 2.01 -6.46 -10.34
N PRO A 133 2.36 -7.72 -10.05
CA PRO A 133 2.89 -8.12 -8.73
C PRO A 133 4.38 -7.78 -8.54
N ARG A 134 5.11 -7.48 -9.62
CA ARG A 134 6.59 -7.52 -9.62
C ARG A 134 7.23 -6.48 -8.69
N LEU A 135 6.64 -5.29 -8.60
CA LEU A 135 7.17 -4.15 -7.85
C LEU A 135 6.10 -3.54 -6.95
N LEU A 136 6.32 -3.62 -5.64
CA LEU A 136 5.48 -3.00 -4.63
C LEU A 136 6.17 -1.79 -4.02
N LEU A 137 5.44 -0.68 -3.86
CA LEU A 137 5.88 0.49 -3.12
C LEU A 137 5.07 0.59 -1.83
N VAL A 138 5.70 0.94 -0.72
CA VAL A 138 5.03 1.15 0.56
C VAL A 138 5.19 2.61 0.96
N ASP A 139 4.05 3.27 1.18
CA ASP A 139 3.98 4.61 1.76
C ASP A 139 3.34 4.53 3.14
N ARG A 140 3.95 5.20 4.12
CA ARG A 140 3.40 5.35 5.47
C ARG A 140 3.26 6.83 5.79
N LEU A 141 2.07 7.20 6.21
CA LEU A 141 1.72 8.52 6.72
C LEU A 141 1.45 8.37 8.22
N PRO A 142 2.48 8.52 9.07
CA PRO A 142 2.26 8.55 10.51
C PRO A 142 1.54 9.83 10.92
N GLY A 143 0.66 9.76 11.92
CA GLY A 143 -0.03 10.93 12.46
C GLY A 143 -0.90 11.68 11.45
N LEU A 144 -1.50 10.96 10.49
CA LEU A 144 -2.55 11.47 9.63
C LEU A 144 -3.65 12.14 10.47
N GLN A 145 -3.89 13.43 10.21
CA GLN A 145 -4.76 14.33 10.99
C GLN A 145 -4.47 14.35 12.52
N GLY A 146 -3.26 13.95 12.93
CA GLY A 146 -2.86 13.86 14.34
C GLY A 146 -3.48 12.71 15.13
N ALA A 147 -4.19 11.78 14.47
CA ALA A 147 -4.97 10.75 15.17
C ALA A 147 -4.90 9.35 14.57
N LEU A 148 -4.36 9.18 13.35
CA LEU A 148 -4.31 7.89 12.67
C LEU A 148 -2.96 7.69 11.99
N ASP A 149 -2.54 6.43 11.86
CA ASP A 149 -1.47 6.02 10.96
C ASP A 149 -2.09 5.37 9.72
N LEU A 150 -1.66 5.80 8.54
CA LEU A 150 -2.05 5.16 7.27
C LEU A 150 -0.84 4.51 6.63
N LEU A 151 -0.97 3.24 6.24
CA LEU A 151 -0.03 2.54 5.39
C LEU A 151 -0.73 2.13 4.09
N ALA A 152 -0.20 2.59 2.96
CA ALA A 152 -0.66 2.23 1.63
C ALA A 152 0.38 1.33 0.97
N VAL A 153 -0.08 0.20 0.43
CA VAL A 153 0.72 -0.64 -0.47
C VAL A 153 0.30 -0.31 -1.90
N LEU A 154 1.26 0.08 -2.72
CA LEU A 154 1.07 0.45 -4.11
C LEU A 154 1.72 -0.61 -5.01
N CYS A 155 1.10 -0.90 -6.15
CA CYS A 155 1.75 -1.61 -7.25
C CYS A 155 2.04 -0.62 -8.38
N VAL A 156 3.05 -0.92 -9.20
CA VAL A 156 3.37 -0.13 -10.39
C VAL A 156 2.72 -0.80 -11.59
N ASP A 157 1.78 -0.11 -12.22
CA ASP A 157 1.05 -0.63 -13.38
C ASP A 157 1.91 -0.65 -14.66
N GLY A 158 1.37 -1.23 -15.73
CA GLY A 158 2.02 -1.28 -17.04
C GLY A 158 2.27 0.09 -17.70
N ALA A 159 1.77 1.19 -17.13
CA ALA A 159 2.09 2.55 -17.57
C ALA A 159 3.14 3.23 -16.67
N GLY A 160 3.76 2.49 -15.74
CA GLY A 160 4.72 3.03 -14.78
C GLY A 160 4.08 3.87 -13.67
N ARG A 161 2.75 3.83 -13.52
CA ARG A 161 2.03 4.60 -12.50
C ARG A 161 1.90 3.80 -11.22
N ALA A 162 2.09 4.45 -10.08
CA ALA A 162 1.79 3.85 -8.79
C ALA A 162 0.28 3.89 -8.52
N ARG A 163 -0.29 2.71 -8.32
CA ARG A 163 -1.71 2.47 -8.05
C ARG A 163 -1.87 1.80 -6.69
N GLN A 164 -2.90 2.19 -5.96
CA GLN A 164 -3.14 1.66 -4.62
C GLN A 164 -3.66 0.23 -4.68
N ALA A 165 -2.90 -0.72 -4.14
CA ALA A 165 -3.25 -2.13 -4.10
C ALA A 165 -4.00 -2.50 -2.80
N ALA A 166 -3.55 -1.96 -1.66
CA ALA A 166 -4.17 -2.18 -0.36
C ALA A 166 -3.93 -1.01 0.58
N CYS A 167 -4.80 -0.88 1.58
CA CYS A 167 -4.70 0.13 2.63
C CYS A 167 -4.77 -0.50 4.01
N CYS A 168 -4.08 0.12 4.96
CA CYS A 168 -4.14 -0.20 6.37
C CYS A 168 -4.24 1.09 7.17
N VAL A 169 -5.36 1.32 7.84
CA VAL A 169 -5.58 2.45 8.76
C VAL A 169 -5.44 1.92 10.17
N ALA A 170 -4.59 2.53 10.98
CA ALA A 170 -4.34 2.11 12.36
C ALA A 170 -4.33 3.31 13.30
N ARG A 171 -4.41 3.03 14.61
CA ARG A 171 -4.11 4.04 15.62
C ARG A 171 -2.60 4.38 15.62
N PRO A 172 -2.23 5.60 16.06
CA PRO A 172 -0.82 6.00 16.10
C PRO A 172 -0.03 5.07 17.01
N GLY A 173 1.16 4.70 16.57
CA GLY A 173 2.05 3.84 17.36
C GLY A 173 1.76 2.34 17.27
N THR A 174 0.77 1.88 16.49
CA THR A 174 0.53 0.45 16.28
C THR A 174 1.81 -0.25 15.80
N PRO A 175 2.34 -1.23 16.57
CA PRO A 175 3.58 -1.91 16.23
C PRO A 175 3.39 -2.81 15.01
N SER A 176 4.48 -3.07 14.29
CA SER A 176 4.51 -4.06 13.20
C SER A 176 3.47 -3.87 12.08
N LEU A 177 2.95 -2.65 11.89
CA LEU A 177 1.92 -2.34 10.89
C LEU A 177 2.31 -2.80 9.47
N LEU A 178 3.60 -2.70 9.09
CA LEU A 178 4.09 -3.19 7.80
C LEU A 178 3.92 -4.70 7.66
N ARG A 179 4.29 -5.46 8.69
CA ARG A 179 4.20 -6.92 8.71
C ARG A 179 2.73 -7.34 8.64
N PHE A 180 1.87 -6.69 9.40
CA PHE A 180 0.42 -6.94 9.38
C PHE A 180 -0.18 -6.69 7.98
N ALA A 181 0.12 -5.54 7.37
CA ALA A 181 -0.40 -5.19 6.05
C ALA A 181 0.09 -6.15 4.95
N LEU A 182 1.38 -6.47 4.93
CA LEU A 182 1.94 -7.39 3.92
C LEU A 182 1.44 -8.83 4.12
N ALA A 183 1.37 -9.33 5.35
CA ALA A 183 0.81 -10.66 5.61
C ALA A 183 -0.66 -10.75 5.18
N SER A 184 -1.45 -9.72 5.47
CA SER A 184 -2.87 -9.66 5.08
C SER A 184 -3.05 -9.54 3.56
N LEU A 185 -2.19 -8.78 2.89
CA LEU A 185 -2.16 -8.71 1.42
C LEU A 185 -1.85 -10.07 0.79
N LEU A 186 -0.85 -10.79 1.31
CA LEU A 186 -0.46 -12.10 0.78
C LEU A 186 -1.48 -13.19 1.08
N GLN A 187 -2.17 -13.13 2.21
CA GLN A 187 -3.30 -14.04 2.48
C GLN A 187 -4.48 -13.75 1.55
N SER A 188 -4.65 -12.50 1.11
CA SER A 188 -5.74 -12.10 0.21
C SER A 188 -5.47 -12.41 -1.26
N ALA A 189 -4.19 -12.46 -1.65
CA ALA A 189 -3.72 -12.78 -2.99
C ALA A 189 -2.47 -13.69 -2.90
N PRO A 190 -2.64 -14.98 -2.56
CA PRO A 190 -1.51 -15.90 -2.30
C PRO A 190 -0.64 -16.12 -3.55
N ASP A 191 -1.26 -16.07 -4.73
CA ASP A 191 -0.62 -16.20 -6.04
C ASP A 191 0.41 -15.09 -6.32
N VAL A 192 0.36 -13.98 -5.58
CA VAL A 192 1.29 -12.85 -5.74
C VAL A 192 2.64 -13.12 -5.07
N LYS A 193 2.67 -13.93 -3.99
CA LYS A 193 3.85 -14.09 -3.12
C LYS A 193 5.14 -14.47 -3.86
N GLY A 194 5.05 -15.39 -4.83
CA GLY A 194 6.20 -15.83 -5.63
C GLY A 194 6.58 -14.88 -6.77
N ARG A 195 5.69 -13.94 -7.11
CA ARG A 195 5.83 -13.04 -8.27
C ARG A 195 6.36 -11.67 -7.89
N VAL A 196 6.29 -11.27 -6.61
CA VAL A 196 6.92 -10.05 -6.11
C VAL A 196 8.45 -10.20 -6.17
N ARG A 197 9.09 -9.34 -6.96
CA ARG A 197 10.55 -9.32 -7.11
C ARG A 197 11.19 -8.19 -6.31
N CYS A 198 10.47 -7.11 -6.09
CA CYS A 198 10.98 -5.93 -5.41
C CYS A 198 9.93 -5.27 -4.51
N LEU A 199 10.37 -4.91 -3.30
CA LEU A 199 9.62 -4.12 -2.34
C LEU A 199 10.38 -2.82 -2.05
N THR A 200 9.78 -1.70 -2.38
CA THR A 200 10.31 -0.38 -2.05
C THR A 200 9.56 0.19 -0.88
N ALA A 201 10.29 0.70 0.12
CA ALA A 201 9.65 1.28 1.29
C ALA A 201 10.29 2.62 1.65
N GLY A 202 9.46 3.51 2.21
CA GLY A 202 9.88 4.80 2.75
C GLY A 202 10.78 4.68 3.99
N PRO A 203 11.48 5.76 4.38
CA PRO A 203 12.28 5.78 5.61
C PRO A 203 11.44 5.42 6.85
N GLU A 204 10.16 5.79 6.87
CA GLU A 204 9.22 5.62 7.98
C GLU A 204 8.91 4.15 8.32
N VAL A 205 9.19 3.23 7.38
CA VAL A 205 8.97 1.78 7.54
C VAL A 205 10.24 0.97 7.33
N THR A 206 11.39 1.63 7.08
CA THR A 206 12.65 0.95 6.78
C THR A 206 13.14 0.08 7.94
N ALA A 207 12.91 0.50 9.19
CA ALA A 207 13.24 -0.30 10.38
C ALA A 207 12.46 -1.62 10.46
N GLN A 208 11.28 -1.71 9.84
CA GLN A 208 10.44 -2.92 9.83
C GLN A 208 10.77 -3.87 8.66
N LEU A 209 11.60 -3.43 7.69
CA LEU A 209 11.96 -4.23 6.52
C LEU A 209 12.61 -5.59 6.83
N PRO A 210 13.56 -5.70 7.79
CA PRO A 210 14.15 -6.99 8.13
C PRO A 210 13.10 -8.03 8.57
N ALA A 211 12.11 -7.60 9.36
CA ALA A 211 11.04 -8.46 9.88
C ALA A 211 10.08 -8.96 8.79
N VAL A 212 10.03 -8.33 7.62
CA VAL A 212 9.17 -8.72 6.50
C VAL A 212 9.91 -9.42 5.37
N ARG A 213 11.24 -9.51 5.42
CA ARG A 213 12.05 -10.31 4.46
C ARG A 213 11.65 -11.79 4.44
N GLN A 214 11.15 -12.31 5.56
CA GLN A 214 10.63 -13.68 5.63
C GLN A 214 9.31 -13.87 4.86
N LEU A 215 8.53 -12.79 4.66
CA LEU A 215 7.23 -12.87 3.99
C LEU A 215 7.35 -12.86 2.47
N LEU A 216 8.35 -12.16 1.92
CA LEU A 216 8.57 -11.99 0.50
C LEU A 216 10.02 -12.27 0.15
N ARG A 217 10.28 -13.12 -0.86
CA ARG A 217 11.60 -13.27 -1.50
C ARG A 217 11.97 -12.05 -2.36
N ALA A 218 11.52 -10.86 -1.96
CA ALA A 218 11.67 -9.62 -2.70
C ALA A 218 12.92 -8.87 -2.26
N ARG A 219 13.62 -8.26 -3.22
CA ARG A 219 14.72 -7.34 -2.91
C ARG A 219 14.11 -6.05 -2.34
N ALA A 220 14.52 -5.68 -1.13
CA ALA A 220 14.15 -4.37 -0.58
C ALA A 220 14.94 -3.29 -1.34
N CYS A 221 14.28 -2.46 -2.15
CA CYS A 221 14.97 -1.41 -2.92
C CYS A 221 14.41 -0.02 -2.63
N ARG A 222 15.27 0.87 -2.16
CA ARG A 222 15.34 2.31 -2.51
C ARG A 222 14.02 3.12 -2.56
N SER A 223 13.72 3.80 -1.46
CA SER A 223 13.18 5.19 -1.49
C SER A 223 13.65 6.06 -0.31
N ALA A 224 14.10 5.44 0.79
CA ALA A 224 14.66 6.13 1.96
C ALA A 224 15.93 6.97 1.69
N ALA A 225 16.82 6.54 0.78
CA ALA A 225 18.08 7.27 0.54
C ALA A 225 17.86 8.67 -0.03
N ARG A 226 16.99 8.85 -1.06
CA ARG A 226 16.70 10.17 -1.65
C ARG A 226 15.98 11.14 -0.70
N ARG A 227 15.15 10.61 0.23
CA ARG A 227 14.38 11.41 1.21
C ARG A 227 15.18 11.77 2.47
N ALA A 228 15.95 10.82 3.00
CA ALA A 228 16.94 11.06 4.07
C ALA A 228 17.97 12.10 3.61
N GLN A 229 18.29 12.12 2.32
CA GLN A 229 19.15 13.10 1.69
C GLN A 229 18.52 14.51 1.61
N SER A 230 17.26 14.68 1.21
CA SER A 230 16.64 16.03 1.19
C SER A 230 16.41 16.60 2.59
N ALA A 231 16.12 15.74 3.59
CA ALA A 231 15.91 16.17 4.97
C ALA A 231 17.23 16.39 5.74
N GLY A 232 18.25 15.56 5.51
CA GLY A 232 19.58 15.70 6.13
C GLY A 232 20.49 16.71 5.43
N ALA A 233 20.31 16.96 4.13
CA ALA A 233 21.08 17.97 3.41
C ALA A 233 20.54 19.40 3.60
N GLY A 234 19.34 19.62 4.15
CA GLY A 234 18.80 20.97 4.30
C GLY A 234 19.72 21.96 5.04
N ARG A 235 20.49 21.48 6.03
CA ARG A 235 21.51 22.27 6.73
C ARG A 235 22.89 22.27 6.03
N ARG A 236 23.35 21.12 5.51
CA ARG A 236 24.70 20.96 4.90
C ARG A 236 24.81 21.39 3.42
N ARG A 237 23.68 21.57 2.71
CA ARG A 237 23.64 22.06 1.31
C ARG A 237 24.08 23.52 1.21
N ARG A 238 24.05 24.26 2.32
CA ARG A 238 24.60 25.62 2.44
C ARG A 238 26.12 25.65 2.62
N GLU A 239 26.72 24.57 3.14
CA GLU A 239 28.14 24.51 3.49
C GLU A 239 29.01 24.00 2.31
N ASP A 240 28.50 23.10 1.46
CA ASP A 240 29.20 22.66 0.24
C ASP A 240 28.21 22.38 -0.92
N PRO A 241 28.08 23.31 -1.89
CA PRO A 241 27.24 23.15 -3.08
C PRO A 241 27.66 21.98 -3.99
N GLY A 242 28.95 21.61 -3.99
CA GLY A 242 29.53 20.56 -4.82
C GLY A 242 29.35 19.14 -4.25
N LEU A 243 29.03 19.03 -2.96
CA LEU A 243 28.78 17.77 -2.28
C LEU A 243 27.63 17.00 -2.95
N TRP A 244 26.49 17.65 -3.21
CA TRP A 244 25.26 17.01 -3.72
C TRP A 244 25.40 16.35 -5.11
N PRO A 245 26.04 16.97 -6.12
CA PRO A 245 26.34 16.31 -7.38
C PRO A 245 27.30 15.10 -7.25
N ARG A 246 28.33 15.20 -6.39
CA ARG A 246 29.31 14.10 -6.15
C ARG A 246 28.63 12.90 -5.52
N LEU A 247 27.90 13.17 -4.44
CA LEU A 247 26.92 12.32 -3.81
C LEU A 247 26.06 11.58 -4.87
N CYS A 248 25.32 12.30 -5.73
CA CYS A 248 24.49 11.71 -6.77
C CYS A 248 25.24 10.74 -7.71
N ARG A 249 26.51 11.05 -8.06
CA ARG A 249 27.38 10.15 -8.85
C ARG A 249 27.74 8.86 -8.11
N TRP A 250 28.00 8.94 -6.80
CA TRP A 250 28.45 7.80 -5.97
C TRP A 250 27.37 6.75 -5.68
N TRP A 251 26.09 7.09 -5.79
CA TRP A 251 24.99 6.15 -5.55
C TRP A 251 24.30 5.63 -6.81
N ALA A 252 24.63 6.20 -7.96
CA ALA A 252 24.23 5.72 -9.27
C ALA A 252 25.17 4.72 -9.99
N PRO A 253 26.26 4.16 -9.40
CA PRO A 253 27.15 3.28 -10.15
C PRO A 253 26.38 2.12 -10.79
N ARG A 254 26.53 2.01 -12.10
CA ARG A 254 25.98 0.90 -12.90
C ARG A 254 26.79 -0.38 -12.74
N ARG A 255 27.99 -0.31 -12.15
CA ARG A 255 28.94 -1.43 -11.96
C ARG A 255 29.53 -1.44 -10.54
N ARG A 256 29.97 -2.62 -10.09
CA ARG A 256 30.58 -2.83 -8.77
C ARG A 256 31.90 -2.08 -8.58
N ALA A 257 32.75 -2.03 -9.61
CA ALA A 257 34.02 -1.31 -9.59
C ALA A 257 33.82 0.21 -9.37
N ALA A 258 32.96 0.83 -10.18
CA ALA A 258 32.59 2.24 -10.05
C ALA A 258 31.99 2.60 -8.67
N TYR A 259 31.38 1.64 -7.97
CA TYR A 259 30.93 1.85 -6.59
C TYR A 259 32.08 1.82 -5.57
N ALA A 260 33.05 0.92 -5.75
CA ALA A 260 34.23 0.85 -4.88
C ALA A 260 35.08 2.12 -5.02
N GLU A 261 35.31 2.57 -6.26
CA GLU A 261 36.00 3.83 -6.58
C GLU A 261 35.30 5.03 -5.94
N ALA A 262 33.97 5.15 -6.11
CA ALA A 262 33.17 6.20 -5.50
C ALA A 262 33.23 6.21 -3.95
N LEU A 263 33.31 5.03 -3.33
CA LEU A 263 33.41 4.92 -1.87
C LEU A 263 34.80 5.35 -1.37
N VAL A 264 35.86 5.04 -2.11
CA VAL A 264 37.22 5.53 -1.83
C VAL A 264 37.26 7.06 -1.96
N GLU A 265 36.66 7.62 -3.00
CA GLU A 265 36.58 9.07 -3.21
C GLU A 265 35.83 9.76 -2.06
N LEU A 266 34.70 9.20 -1.60
CA LEU A 266 33.93 9.72 -0.47
C LEU A 266 34.75 9.71 0.83
N ARG A 267 35.54 8.66 1.08
CA ARG A 267 36.39 8.58 2.28
C ARG A 267 37.55 9.57 2.23
N ALA A 268 38.09 9.82 1.05
CA ALA A 268 39.22 10.72 0.86
C ALA A 268 38.81 12.21 0.88
N HIS A 269 37.63 12.56 0.34
CA HIS A 269 37.25 13.95 0.11
C HIS A 269 35.92 14.37 0.76
N GLY A 270 35.21 13.43 1.41
CA GLY A 270 33.94 13.71 2.06
C GLY A 270 34.12 14.36 3.44
N PRO A 271 33.18 15.22 3.88
CA PRO A 271 33.20 15.76 5.25
C PRO A 271 33.17 14.62 6.28
N ALA A 272 34.09 14.64 7.27
CA ALA A 272 34.24 13.55 8.24
C ALA A 272 32.92 13.17 8.92
N ALA A 273 32.17 14.16 9.43
CA ALA A 273 30.88 13.94 10.06
C ALA A 273 29.78 13.42 9.11
N PHE A 274 29.97 13.49 7.79
CA PHE A 274 29.10 12.84 6.81
C PHE A 274 29.55 11.41 6.52
N VAL A 275 30.86 11.17 6.38
CA VAL A 275 31.43 9.83 6.20
C VAL A 275 31.06 8.94 7.37
N ASP A 276 31.22 9.41 8.61
CA ASP A 276 30.82 8.67 9.83
C ASP A 276 29.34 8.31 9.83
N TYR A 277 28.48 9.28 9.48
CA TYR A 277 27.05 9.05 9.36
C TYR A 277 26.75 7.99 8.30
N PHE A 278 27.40 8.08 7.14
CA PHE A 278 27.21 7.17 6.02
C PHE A 278 27.67 5.75 6.37
N GLU A 279 28.82 5.58 7.00
CA GLU A 279 29.33 4.26 7.35
C GLU A 279 28.44 3.56 8.39
N ARG A 280 27.99 4.31 9.41
CA ARG A 280 27.10 3.77 10.47
C ARG A 280 25.71 3.40 9.96
N ASN A 281 25.15 4.18 9.03
CA ASN A 281 23.74 4.07 8.65
C ASN A 281 23.49 3.40 7.30
N TRP A 282 24.44 3.48 6.38
CA TRP A 282 24.21 3.17 4.96
C TRP A 282 25.20 2.16 4.37
N ALA A 283 26.48 2.17 4.73
CA ALA A 283 27.48 1.28 4.13
C ALA A 283 27.12 -0.22 4.26
N SER A 284 26.67 -0.64 5.44
CA SER A 284 26.19 -2.01 5.72
C SER A 284 24.89 -2.36 4.99
N ARG A 285 24.15 -1.36 4.49
CA ARG A 285 22.85 -1.51 3.83
C ARG A 285 22.90 -1.27 2.32
N ARG A 286 24.09 -1.38 1.70
CA ARG A 286 24.33 -1.10 0.26
C ARG A 286 23.36 -1.79 -0.71
N ASP A 287 22.90 -3.00 -0.38
CA ASP A 287 21.94 -3.75 -1.20
C ASP A 287 20.57 -3.05 -1.30
N MET A 288 20.27 -2.13 -0.37
CA MET A 288 19.01 -1.40 -0.32
C MET A 288 19.03 -0.09 -1.13
N TRP A 289 20.21 0.41 -1.49
CA TRP A 289 20.32 1.74 -2.09
C TRP A 289 21.27 1.85 -3.28
N VAL A 290 22.14 0.89 -3.61
CA VAL A 290 23.05 0.99 -4.78
C VAL A 290 22.38 0.57 -6.09
N ARG A 291 22.59 1.33 -7.18
CA ARG A 291 21.89 1.14 -8.47
C ARG A 291 22.20 -0.19 -9.15
N PHE A 292 23.44 -0.65 -9.19
CA PHE A 292 23.77 -1.94 -9.82
C PHE A 292 23.17 -3.15 -9.09
N ARG A 293 22.78 -3.00 -7.81
CA ARG A 293 22.05 -4.01 -7.04
C ARG A 293 20.52 -3.88 -7.17
N ALA A 294 20.05 -2.75 -7.69
CA ALA A 294 18.62 -2.46 -7.84
C ALA A 294 17.97 -3.44 -8.83
N PHE A 295 16.73 -3.80 -8.51
CA PHE A 295 15.88 -4.59 -9.40
C PHE A 295 15.73 -3.87 -10.74
N GLU A 296 15.87 -4.60 -11.85
CA GLU A 296 15.96 -4.03 -13.20
C GLU A 296 14.79 -3.12 -13.56
N ALA A 297 13.55 -3.58 -13.31
CA ALA A 297 12.35 -2.77 -13.55
C ALA A 297 12.20 -1.57 -12.60
N ALA A 298 13.00 -1.48 -11.54
CA ALA A 298 13.05 -0.36 -10.61
C ALA A 298 14.25 0.57 -10.85
N ARG A 299 15.13 0.27 -11.82
CA ARG A 299 16.37 1.05 -12.06
C ARG A 299 16.09 2.48 -12.50
N ASP A 300 15.11 2.66 -13.38
CA ASP A 300 14.74 3.96 -13.96
C ASP A 300 13.44 4.53 -13.41
N LEU A 301 12.83 3.82 -12.46
CA LEU A 301 11.62 4.28 -11.78
C LEU A 301 11.95 5.30 -10.69
N ASP A 302 11.34 6.48 -10.76
CA ASP A 302 11.33 7.40 -9.62
C ASP A 302 10.25 7.02 -8.60
N ALA A 303 10.51 5.96 -7.83
CA ALA A 303 9.64 5.53 -6.74
C ALA A 303 9.32 6.65 -5.74
N CYS A 304 10.23 7.61 -5.53
CA CYS A 304 9.98 8.76 -4.67
C CYS A 304 8.97 9.73 -5.29
N ALA A 305 9.07 10.02 -6.58
CA ALA A 305 8.09 10.84 -7.29
C ALA A 305 6.71 10.15 -7.32
N LEU A 306 6.67 8.84 -7.54
CA LEU A 306 5.44 8.08 -7.54
C LEU A 306 4.72 8.09 -6.19
N VAL A 307 5.45 7.82 -5.11
CA VAL A 307 4.90 7.88 -3.75
C VAL A 307 4.46 9.31 -3.40
N ARG A 308 5.24 10.35 -3.72
CA ARG A 308 4.81 11.75 -3.54
C ARG A 308 3.57 12.10 -4.37
N GLY A 309 3.48 11.59 -5.59
CA GLY A 309 2.33 11.76 -6.47
C GLY A 309 1.07 11.15 -5.87
N HIS A 310 1.17 9.90 -5.38
CA HIS A 310 0.08 9.24 -4.65
C HIS A 310 -0.30 10.01 -3.39
N ARG A 311 0.66 10.38 -2.54
CA ARG A 311 0.42 11.15 -1.31
C ARG A 311 -0.30 12.48 -1.55
N ARG A 312 0.08 13.22 -2.61
CA ARG A 312 -0.61 14.47 -2.99
C ARG A 312 -2.05 14.21 -3.42
N ARG A 313 -2.33 13.15 -4.18
CA ARG A 313 -3.71 12.78 -4.55
C ARG A 313 -4.52 12.38 -3.34
N LEU A 314 -3.94 11.56 -2.48
CA LEU A 314 -4.54 11.07 -1.25
C LEU A 314 -4.94 12.24 -0.33
N LEU A 315 -4.00 13.12 0.01
CA LEU A 315 -4.25 14.23 0.93
C LEU A 315 -5.26 15.26 0.39
N ARG A 316 -5.44 15.37 -0.93
CA ARG A 316 -6.47 16.25 -1.52
C ARG A 316 -7.89 15.71 -1.39
N ARG A 317 -8.04 14.40 -1.18
CA ARG A 317 -9.34 13.72 -1.13
C ARG A 317 -9.75 13.28 0.27
N LEU A 318 -8.79 13.22 1.20
CA LEU A 318 -9.07 12.96 2.60
C LEU A 318 -9.70 14.20 3.26
N SER A 319 -10.82 13.99 3.94
CA SER A 319 -11.44 14.95 4.85
C SER A 319 -10.47 15.34 5.97
N PRO A 320 -10.56 16.53 6.60
CA PRO A 320 -9.77 16.87 7.79
C PRO A 320 -10.18 16.09 9.05
N SER A 321 -11.24 15.28 9.01
CA SER A 321 -11.73 14.50 10.16
C SER A 321 -10.67 13.56 10.74
N ARG A 322 -10.58 13.50 12.07
CA ARG A 322 -9.71 12.57 12.81
C ARG A 322 -10.30 11.17 12.97
N SER A 323 -11.52 10.93 12.48
CA SER A 323 -12.22 9.66 12.71
C SER A 323 -11.78 8.57 11.73
N MET A 324 -11.61 7.35 12.25
CA MET A 324 -11.28 6.18 11.43
C MET A 324 -12.38 5.91 10.39
N ALA A 325 -13.65 6.05 10.78
CA ALA A 325 -14.78 5.85 9.87
C ALA A 325 -14.74 6.81 8.67
N GLN A 326 -14.47 8.10 8.90
CA GLN A 326 -14.36 9.07 7.80
C GLN A 326 -13.15 8.77 6.92
N CYS A 327 -11.99 8.47 7.52
CA CYS A 327 -10.80 8.09 6.77
C CYS A 327 -11.06 6.85 5.89
N LEU A 328 -11.72 5.82 6.42
CA LEU A 328 -12.12 4.64 5.65
C LEU A 328 -13.09 5.00 4.52
N ARG A 329 -14.09 5.85 4.79
CA ARG A 329 -15.07 6.30 3.79
C ARG A 329 -14.39 6.99 2.62
N ASP A 330 -13.47 7.90 2.90
CA ASP A 330 -12.71 8.62 1.89
C ASP A 330 -11.79 7.67 1.10
N LEU A 331 -11.11 6.74 1.78
CA LEU A 331 -10.26 5.74 1.12
C LEU A 331 -11.07 4.80 0.21
N VAL A 332 -12.24 4.35 0.65
CA VAL A 332 -13.15 3.53 -0.17
C VAL A 332 -13.66 4.33 -1.36
N ALA A 333 -14.09 5.58 -1.17
CA ALA A 333 -14.55 6.45 -2.25
C ALA A 333 -13.45 6.69 -3.30
N MET A 334 -12.20 6.87 -2.86
CA MET A 334 -11.05 7.03 -3.74
C MET A 334 -10.82 5.82 -4.64
N GLN A 335 -11.03 4.60 -4.15
CA GLN A 335 -10.89 3.40 -4.98
C GLN A 335 -11.86 3.41 -6.17
N TRP A 336 -13.07 3.94 -5.99
CA TRP A 336 -14.09 4.02 -7.05
C TRP A 336 -13.91 5.24 -7.96
N ALA A 337 -13.47 6.39 -7.45
CA ALA A 337 -13.17 7.56 -8.28
C ALA A 337 -11.93 7.34 -9.17
N ASP A 338 -10.98 6.52 -8.72
CA ASP A 338 -9.87 6.07 -9.56
C ASP A 338 -10.32 5.02 -10.60
N ALA A 339 -11.57 4.53 -10.56
CA ALA A 339 -12.20 3.70 -11.61
C ALA A 339 -12.75 4.55 -12.74
N SER A 340 -13.46 5.63 -12.42
CA SER A 340 -14.08 6.49 -13.42
C SER A 340 -13.08 7.30 -14.26
N GLY A 341 -11.85 7.48 -13.75
CA GLY A 341 -10.72 8.04 -14.51
C GLY A 341 -9.91 7.01 -15.31
N GLU A 342 -10.18 5.71 -15.11
CA GLU A 342 -9.75 4.67 -16.05
C GLU A 342 -10.74 4.68 -17.20
N LYS A 343 -10.46 5.45 -18.25
CA LYS A 343 -11.15 5.21 -19.51
C LYS A 343 -10.97 3.73 -19.85
N GLU A 344 -12.11 3.06 -20.03
CA GLU A 344 -12.34 1.76 -20.68
C GLU A 344 -11.46 1.45 -21.91
N ALA A 345 -10.81 2.47 -22.50
CA ALA A 345 -9.94 2.39 -23.66
C ALA A 345 -8.78 1.38 -23.56
N ASP A 346 -8.38 0.96 -22.36
CA ASP A 346 -7.22 0.08 -22.14
C ASP A 346 -7.57 -1.41 -21.97
N TRP A 347 -8.83 -1.75 -21.67
CA TRP A 347 -9.24 -3.13 -21.40
C TRP A 347 -9.75 -3.82 -22.66
N GLU A 348 -10.48 -3.10 -23.50
CA GLU A 348 -11.10 -3.63 -24.70
C GLU A 348 -10.09 -4.30 -25.67
N PRO A 349 -8.92 -3.71 -25.98
CA PRO A 349 -7.97 -4.33 -26.91
C PRO A 349 -7.32 -5.59 -26.34
N LEU A 350 -6.98 -5.59 -25.04
CA LEU A 350 -6.34 -6.73 -24.39
C LEU A 350 -7.31 -7.87 -24.12
N ALA A 351 -8.58 -7.57 -23.85
CA ALA A 351 -9.64 -8.57 -23.79
C ALA A 351 -9.83 -9.23 -25.16
N LYS A 352 -9.79 -8.45 -26.25
CA LYS A 352 -9.85 -8.95 -27.63
C LYS A 352 -8.65 -9.84 -27.98
N PHE A 353 -7.42 -9.44 -27.60
CA PHE A 353 -6.25 -10.32 -27.76
C PHE A 353 -6.36 -11.60 -26.94
N ARG A 354 -6.81 -11.51 -25.69
CA ARG A 354 -6.99 -12.69 -24.83
C ARG A 354 -8.03 -13.68 -25.38
N ALA A 355 -9.09 -13.18 -26.01
CA ALA A 355 -10.08 -14.00 -26.68
C ALA A 355 -9.51 -14.67 -27.95
N ALA A 356 -8.62 -13.99 -28.67
CA ALA A 356 -8.10 -14.46 -29.95
C ALA A 356 -6.87 -15.39 -29.84
N CYS A 357 -5.92 -15.12 -28.94
CA CYS A 357 -4.67 -15.89 -28.82
C CYS A 357 -4.48 -16.60 -27.47
N GLY A 358 -5.46 -16.53 -26.57
CA GLY A 358 -5.40 -17.17 -25.25
C GLY A 358 -4.57 -16.38 -24.22
N PRO A 359 -4.60 -16.79 -22.94
CA PRO A 359 -4.08 -16.00 -21.82
C PRO A 359 -2.55 -15.85 -21.82
N GLU A 360 -1.80 -16.89 -22.20
CA GLU A 360 -0.33 -16.86 -22.15
C GLU A 360 0.27 -15.91 -23.20
N LEU A 361 -0.26 -15.95 -24.42
CA LEU A 361 0.17 -15.04 -25.49
C LEU A 361 -0.34 -13.61 -25.26
N ALA A 362 -1.55 -13.45 -24.70
CA ALA A 362 -2.08 -12.14 -24.35
C ALA A 362 -1.28 -11.43 -23.23
N ASP A 363 -0.67 -12.17 -22.31
CA ASP A 363 0.22 -11.60 -21.30
C ASP A 363 1.50 -11.03 -21.96
N LEU A 364 2.07 -11.73 -22.96
CA LEU A 364 3.20 -11.22 -23.75
C LEU A 364 2.82 -9.96 -24.55
N VAL A 365 1.64 -9.97 -25.19
CA VAL A 365 1.10 -8.80 -25.88
C VAL A 365 0.89 -7.62 -24.92
N ALA A 366 0.41 -7.90 -23.71
CA ALA A 366 0.26 -6.87 -22.68
C ALA A 366 1.60 -6.29 -22.23
N GLU A 367 2.67 -7.09 -22.16
CA GLU A 367 4.02 -6.61 -21.88
C GLU A 367 4.55 -5.69 -22.99
N GLU A 368 4.41 -6.07 -24.25
CA GLU A 368 4.87 -5.27 -25.40
C GLU A 368 4.07 -3.96 -25.54
N LEU A 369 2.74 -3.98 -25.35
CA LEU A 369 1.90 -2.77 -25.33
C LEU A 369 2.27 -1.85 -24.16
N SER A 370 2.54 -2.42 -22.99
CA SER A 370 2.99 -1.65 -21.82
C SER A 370 4.33 -0.97 -22.09
N PHE A 371 5.26 -1.68 -22.72
CA PHE A 371 6.57 -1.15 -23.08
C PHE A 371 6.45 0.01 -24.07
N ALA A 372 5.65 -0.14 -25.13
CA ALA A 372 5.42 0.89 -26.14
C ALA A 372 4.92 2.20 -25.53
N ARG A 373 4.00 2.12 -24.56
CA ARG A 373 3.44 3.30 -23.86
C ARG A 373 4.45 4.00 -22.96
N GLN A 374 5.33 3.25 -22.31
CA GLN A 374 6.30 3.80 -21.37
C GLN A 374 7.48 4.50 -22.05
N HIS A 375 7.95 3.93 -23.17
CA HIS A 375 9.17 4.38 -23.83
C HIS A 375 8.91 5.34 -25.01
N GLY A 376 7.64 5.49 -25.40
CA GLY A 376 7.17 6.54 -26.32
C GLY A 376 7.50 6.28 -27.80
N THR A 377 7.04 7.21 -28.63
CA THR A 377 7.02 7.15 -30.10
C THR A 377 8.20 7.90 -30.75
N ARG A 378 9.31 8.04 -30.03
CA ARG A 378 10.47 8.80 -30.49
C ARG A 378 11.28 8.00 -31.51
N GLY A 379 11.77 8.66 -32.56
CA GLY A 379 12.59 8.05 -33.61
C GLY A 379 11.79 7.41 -34.76
N PHE A 380 10.47 7.61 -34.81
CA PHE A 380 9.66 7.20 -35.95
C PHE A 380 9.73 8.24 -37.07
N HIS A 381 9.93 7.76 -38.29
CA HIS A 381 9.91 8.55 -39.52
C HIS A 381 9.00 7.85 -40.53
N VAL A 382 8.19 8.64 -41.25
CA VAL A 382 7.36 8.13 -42.34
C VAL A 382 8.26 7.81 -43.53
N THR A 383 8.07 6.64 -44.12
CA THR A 383 8.74 6.23 -45.37
C THR A 383 7.68 6.03 -46.46
N GLY A 384 8.08 6.02 -47.73
CA GLY A 384 7.14 5.83 -48.85
C GLY A 384 6.34 4.52 -48.81
N ALA A 385 6.74 3.55 -47.99
CA ALA A 385 6.08 2.25 -47.84
C ALA A 385 5.52 1.98 -46.42
N GLY A 386 5.66 2.91 -45.48
CA GLY A 386 5.23 2.71 -44.08
C GLY A 386 5.99 3.58 -43.08
N PHE A 387 6.55 2.96 -42.05
CA PHE A 387 7.24 3.66 -40.96
C PHE A 387 8.62 3.04 -40.68
N ALA A 388 9.60 3.87 -40.37
CA ALA A 388 10.91 3.45 -39.89
C ALA A 388 11.14 3.96 -38.47
N LEU A 389 11.57 3.08 -37.56
CA LEU A 389 11.99 3.43 -36.21
C LEU A 389 13.51 3.32 -36.11
N LYS A 390 14.16 4.42 -35.71
CA LYS A 390 15.58 4.47 -35.37
C LYS A 390 15.75 4.58 -33.86
N ASP A 391 16.25 3.52 -33.23
CA ASP A 391 16.52 3.51 -31.78
C ASP A 391 17.95 3.96 -31.41
N GLY A 392 18.73 4.36 -32.42
CA GLY A 392 20.13 4.78 -32.32
C GLY A 392 21.15 3.66 -32.51
N THR A 393 20.71 2.39 -32.55
CA THR A 393 21.57 1.21 -32.76
C THR A 393 21.11 0.34 -33.92
N SER A 394 19.80 0.33 -34.22
CA SER A 394 19.21 -0.45 -35.29
C SER A 394 18.01 0.27 -35.92
N ASP A 395 17.76 -0.05 -37.19
CA ASP A 395 16.65 0.48 -37.96
C ASP A 395 15.58 -0.62 -38.10
N PHE A 396 14.36 -0.33 -37.64
CA PHE A 396 13.21 -1.23 -37.76
C PHE A 396 12.19 -0.65 -38.75
N PHE A 397 11.69 -1.48 -39.65
CA PHE A 397 10.72 -1.09 -40.66
C PHE A 397 9.37 -1.70 -40.35
N LEU A 398 8.32 -0.89 -40.49
CA LEU A 398 6.92 -1.27 -40.36
C LEU A 398 6.19 -0.97 -41.66
N ASP A 399 5.24 -1.81 -42.01
CA ASP A 399 4.37 -1.60 -43.17
C ASP A 399 3.36 -0.46 -42.94
N GLY A 400 2.80 0.08 -44.02
CA GLY A 400 1.79 1.14 -43.94
C GLY A 400 0.51 0.73 -43.20
N ALA A 401 0.17 -0.57 -43.21
CA ALA A 401 -0.97 -1.13 -42.48
C ALA A 401 -0.72 -1.30 -40.96
N LEU A 402 0.54 -1.11 -40.51
CA LEU A 402 0.98 -1.29 -39.13
C LEU A 402 0.69 -2.69 -38.59
N THR A 403 0.79 -3.69 -39.45
CA THR A 403 0.56 -5.11 -39.16
C THR A 403 1.86 -5.91 -39.08
N ARG A 404 2.93 -5.46 -39.74
CA ARG A 404 4.22 -6.15 -39.81
C ARG A 404 5.36 -5.27 -39.34
N CYS A 405 6.33 -5.88 -38.66
CA CYS A 405 7.55 -5.21 -38.23
C CYS A 405 8.78 -6.10 -38.51
N SER A 406 9.87 -5.50 -38.97
CA SER A 406 11.13 -6.20 -39.24
C SER A 406 11.90 -6.64 -37.99
N CYS A 407 11.39 -6.39 -36.78
CA CYS A 407 12.09 -6.76 -35.55
C CYS A 407 12.03 -8.27 -35.32
N SER A 408 13.11 -8.82 -34.73
CA SER A 408 13.23 -10.25 -34.44
C SER A 408 12.11 -10.80 -33.55
N ILE A 409 11.53 -9.97 -32.69
CA ILE A 409 10.41 -10.35 -31.82
C ILE A 409 9.15 -10.65 -32.64
N HIS A 410 8.82 -9.78 -33.60
CA HIS A 410 7.67 -9.99 -34.47
C HIS A 410 7.93 -11.12 -35.46
N ALA A 411 9.13 -11.16 -36.06
CA ALA A 411 9.53 -12.20 -37.01
C ALA A 411 9.52 -13.61 -36.40
N ALA A 412 9.88 -13.76 -35.12
CA ALA A 412 9.94 -15.06 -34.47
C ALA A 412 8.62 -15.52 -33.84
N ARG A 413 7.73 -14.58 -33.48
CA ARG A 413 6.52 -14.90 -32.69
C ARG A 413 5.21 -14.62 -33.40
N HIS A 414 5.24 -13.88 -34.51
CA HIS A 414 4.04 -13.39 -35.21
C HIS A 414 3.06 -12.62 -34.32
N LEU A 415 3.52 -12.13 -33.16
CA LEU A 415 2.72 -11.31 -32.25
C LEU A 415 3.03 -9.82 -32.45
N PRO A 416 2.09 -8.92 -32.05
CA PRO A 416 2.34 -7.50 -32.14
C PRO A 416 3.45 -7.11 -31.15
N CYS A 417 4.52 -6.52 -31.68
CA CYS A 417 5.66 -6.06 -30.91
C CYS A 417 5.46 -4.61 -30.41
N ARG A 418 6.30 -4.17 -29.48
CA ARG A 418 6.31 -2.78 -28.99
C ARG A 418 6.39 -1.72 -30.09
N HIS A 419 7.03 -2.01 -31.23
CA HIS A 419 7.15 -1.06 -32.33
C HIS A 419 5.80 -0.86 -33.04
N LEU A 420 5.08 -1.96 -33.29
CA LEU A 420 3.72 -1.91 -33.87
C LEU A 420 2.79 -1.13 -32.94
N PHE A 421 2.84 -1.40 -31.64
CA PHE A 421 2.05 -0.65 -30.67
C PHE A 421 2.44 0.82 -30.58
N ALA A 422 3.73 1.15 -30.60
CA ALA A 422 4.18 2.53 -30.58
C ALA A 422 3.73 3.29 -31.84
N ALA A 423 3.84 2.68 -33.02
CA ALA A 423 3.38 3.28 -34.27
C ALA A 423 1.86 3.47 -34.29
N ARG A 424 1.07 2.49 -33.84
CA ARG A 424 -0.40 2.61 -33.78
C ARG A 424 -0.85 3.65 -32.75
N LEU A 425 -0.14 3.77 -31.63
CA LEU A 425 -0.34 4.86 -30.66
C LEU A 425 0.00 6.23 -31.26
N LEU A 426 1.03 6.33 -32.09
CA LEU A 426 1.44 7.57 -32.76
C LEU A 426 0.41 8.02 -33.80
N THR A 427 -0.11 7.07 -34.60
CA THR A 427 -1.03 7.35 -35.72
C THR A 427 -2.51 7.34 -35.32
N GLY A 428 -2.83 6.96 -34.08
CA GLY A 428 -4.20 6.79 -33.61
C GLY A 428 -4.91 5.55 -34.16
N ALA A 429 -4.18 4.61 -34.76
CA ALA A 429 -4.73 3.36 -35.25
C ALA A 429 -5.22 2.45 -34.11
N ALA A 430 -6.22 1.62 -34.39
CA ALA A 430 -6.80 0.70 -33.39
C ALA A 430 -5.72 -0.25 -32.82
N LEU A 431 -5.65 -0.35 -31.49
CA LEU A 431 -4.66 -1.18 -30.78
C LEU A 431 -4.90 -2.68 -30.97
N PHE A 432 -6.11 -3.09 -31.32
CA PHE A 432 -6.45 -4.45 -31.70
C PHE A 432 -6.87 -4.49 -33.16
N HIS A 433 -6.35 -5.47 -33.88
CA HIS A 433 -6.75 -5.84 -35.24
C HIS A 433 -6.46 -7.33 -35.42
N VAL A 434 -7.29 -8.04 -36.18
CA VAL A 434 -7.12 -9.49 -36.36
C VAL A 434 -5.80 -9.82 -37.06
N ASP A 435 -5.42 -9.02 -38.06
CA ASP A 435 -4.15 -9.15 -38.79
C ASP A 435 -2.88 -8.87 -37.97
N LEU A 436 -3.00 -8.56 -36.67
CA LEU A 436 -1.86 -8.49 -35.75
C LEU A 436 -1.49 -9.85 -35.16
N LEU A 437 -2.30 -10.90 -35.40
CA LEU A 437 -2.14 -12.24 -34.85
C LEU A 437 -1.80 -13.29 -35.90
#